data_AF-A0A9Q9J1G1-F1
#
_entry.id   AF-A0A9Q9J1G1-F1
#
_cell.length_a   1.000
_cell.length_b   1.000
_cell.length_c   1.000
_cell.angle_alpha   90.00
_cell.angle_beta   90.00
_cell.angle_gamma   90.00
#
_symmetry.space_group_name_H-M   'P 1'
#
loop_
_entity.id
_entity.type
_entity.pdbx_description
1 polymer ?
#
loop_
_entity_poly.entity_id
_entity_poly.type
_entity_poly.pdbx_seq_one_letter_code
_entity_poly.pdbx_strand_id
1 'polypeptide(L)'
;MGGSQSESETKQRSATSKGSTLQAGGNVNLIATGGGEDSNILVRGSDIKAGNNLLLAADNNITLEAAQDTFEQHSTSKSKSAAVGVAITYGADGFAAGVTASASGSRGKADGEDVTQRNSHLSAGKTATIISGNDTTLKGAVLSADTVLADIGGDLNIESLQDTSTYASKDKAVGGSVTFGVGFSASASYSSNKVNGDFASVKEQSGIQAGDGGFNLRVGGNTDLKGGVIASTQAAVYAGANRLQTGTLTVSDITNTSSYEAKGISLSGGYAAGGSDGKEDSNAQF
;
A
#
# COMPACT_ATOMS: atom_id res chain seq x y z
N MET A 1 21.74 38.67 -19.18
CA MET A 1 21.47 37.23 -18.99
C MET A 1 20.85 37.08 -17.61
N GLY A 2 19.68 36.45 -17.47
CA GLY A 2 19.00 36.27 -16.18
C GLY A 2 18.19 34.97 -16.15
N GLY A 3 18.40 34.18 -15.10
CA GLY A 3 17.66 32.94 -14.85
C GLY A 3 16.93 33.00 -13.52
N SER A 4 15.73 32.41 -13.46
CA SER A 4 14.89 32.32 -12.26
C SER A 4 14.69 30.87 -11.81
N GLN A 5 14.63 30.68 -10.49
CA GLN A 5 14.81 29.37 -9.87
C GLN A 5 13.57 28.81 -9.17
N SER A 6 13.50 27.47 -9.28
CA SER A 6 12.60 26.45 -8.75
C SER A 6 12.84 26.13 -7.28
N GLU A 7 11.76 25.64 -6.70
CA GLU A 7 11.61 25.16 -5.34
C GLU A 7 11.02 23.75 -5.42
N SER A 8 11.53 22.84 -4.60
CA SER A 8 11.03 21.47 -4.50
C SER A 8 10.97 21.12 -3.03
N GLU A 9 9.85 20.58 -2.60
CA GLU A 9 9.62 20.19 -1.22
C GLU A 9 9.05 18.78 -1.19
N THR A 10 9.74 17.88 -0.49
CA THR A 10 9.28 16.52 -0.22
C THR A 10 9.21 16.32 1.29
N LYS A 11 8.05 15.89 1.76
CA LYS A 11 7.81 15.50 3.14
C LYS A 11 7.57 14.00 3.17
N GLN A 12 8.30 13.32 4.03
CA GLN A 12 8.13 11.90 4.30
C GLN A 12 7.78 11.73 5.76
N ARG A 13 6.81 10.86 6.03
CA ARG A 13 6.47 10.41 7.38
C ARG A 13 6.46 8.90 7.37
N SER A 14 7.07 8.33 8.39
CA SER A 14 7.02 6.89 8.61
C SER A 14 6.63 6.61 10.05
N ALA A 15 5.77 5.62 10.22
CA ALA A 15 5.48 5.01 11.51
C ALA A 15 5.75 3.53 11.37
N THR A 16 6.66 3.00 12.20
CA THR A 16 6.99 1.58 12.22
C THR A 16 6.67 1.02 13.59
N SER A 17 5.86 -0.02 13.60
CA SER A 17 5.56 -0.80 14.78
C SER A 17 6.72 -1.73 15.12
N LYS A 18 6.99 -1.89 16.41
CA LYS A 18 7.89 -2.94 16.91
C LYS A 18 7.09 -3.91 17.76
N GLY A 19 7.10 -5.17 17.35
CA GLY A 19 6.47 -6.26 18.07
C GLY A 19 7.22 -6.64 19.33
N SER A 20 6.50 -7.29 20.25
CA SER A 20 7.12 -7.99 21.35
C SER A 20 7.42 -9.44 20.96
N THR A 21 8.44 -10.03 21.57
CA THR A 21 8.72 -11.47 21.45
C THR A 21 8.66 -12.10 22.83
N LEU A 22 7.80 -13.10 22.99
CA LEU A 22 7.70 -13.93 24.19
C LEU A 22 8.04 -15.37 23.81
N GLN A 23 9.15 -15.89 24.35
CA GLN A 23 9.61 -17.24 24.02
C GLN A 23 9.88 -18.05 25.28
N ALA A 24 9.38 -19.29 25.31
CA ALA A 24 9.70 -20.27 26.34
C ALA A 24 10.06 -21.61 25.70
N GLY A 25 11.11 -22.27 26.20
CA GLY A 25 11.43 -23.66 25.78
C GLY A 25 10.39 -24.68 26.26
N GLY A 26 9.60 -24.32 27.27
CA GLY A 26 8.48 -25.11 27.79
C GLY A 26 7.15 -24.53 27.33
N ASN A 27 6.31 -24.18 28.31
CA ASN A 27 4.97 -23.67 28.06
C ASN A 27 4.93 -22.15 28.14
N VAL A 28 3.98 -21.54 27.44
CA VAL A 28 3.58 -20.15 27.63
C VAL A 28 2.10 -20.13 28.01
N ASN A 29 1.75 -19.46 29.11
CA ASN A 29 0.38 -19.31 29.58
C ASN A 29 0.06 -17.82 29.72
N LEU A 30 -0.88 -17.30 28.94
CA LEU A 30 -1.48 -15.97 29.13
C LEU A 30 -2.89 -16.19 29.65
N ILE A 31 -3.14 -15.72 30.87
CA ILE A 31 -4.39 -15.94 31.59
C ILE A 31 -4.89 -14.59 32.08
N ALA A 32 -6.06 -14.16 31.60
CA ALA A 32 -6.76 -12.96 32.03
C ALA A 32 -8.11 -13.39 32.63
N THR A 33 -8.18 -13.51 33.96
CA THR A 33 -9.40 -13.95 34.66
C THR A 33 -9.71 -13.06 35.87
N GLY A 34 -10.94 -13.13 36.37
CA GLY A 34 -11.39 -12.42 37.58
C GLY A 34 -11.87 -10.98 37.37
N GLY A 35 -11.84 -10.48 36.14
CA GLY A 35 -12.26 -9.14 35.75
C GLY A 35 -13.57 -9.08 34.95
N GLY A 36 -14.23 -10.22 34.72
CA GLY A 36 -15.44 -10.26 33.89
C GLY A 36 -15.16 -9.68 32.50
N GLU A 37 -15.86 -8.61 32.12
CA GLU A 37 -15.69 -7.93 30.82
C GLU A 37 -14.29 -7.31 30.62
N ASP A 38 -13.55 -7.02 31.69
CA ASP A 38 -12.19 -6.44 31.61
C ASP A 38 -11.09 -7.51 31.43
N SER A 39 -11.44 -8.79 31.55
CA SER A 39 -10.52 -9.92 31.43
C SER A 39 -10.27 -10.28 29.96
N ASN A 40 -9.50 -9.44 29.28
CA ASN A 40 -9.17 -9.58 27.87
C ASN A 40 -7.68 -9.89 27.65
N ILE A 41 -7.36 -10.62 26.57
CA ILE A 41 -6.00 -10.78 26.05
C ILE A 41 -5.90 -10.03 24.73
N LEU A 42 -4.95 -9.10 24.62
CA LEU A 42 -4.61 -8.43 23.36
C LEU A 42 -3.15 -8.72 22.98
N VAL A 43 -2.95 -9.26 21.80
CA VAL A 43 -1.63 -9.47 21.18
C VAL A 43 -1.61 -8.71 19.85
N ARG A 44 -0.79 -7.66 19.77
CA ARG A 44 -0.68 -6.80 18.58
C ARG A 44 0.70 -6.92 17.96
N GLY A 45 0.75 -7.29 16.68
CA GLY A 45 1.95 -7.61 15.91
C GLY A 45 3.06 -8.18 16.77
N SER A 46 2.84 -9.31 17.44
CA SER A 46 3.83 -9.87 18.36
C SER A 46 4.05 -11.35 18.10
N ASP A 47 5.24 -11.82 18.48
CA ASP A 47 5.66 -13.21 18.33
C ASP A 47 5.60 -13.92 19.68
N ILE A 48 4.78 -14.97 19.79
CA ILE A 48 4.69 -15.83 20.97
C ILE A 48 5.09 -17.24 20.57
N LYS A 49 6.10 -17.80 21.23
CA LYS A 49 6.62 -19.13 20.93
C LYS A 49 6.76 -19.98 22.18
N ALA A 50 5.96 -21.03 22.27
CA ALA A 50 6.07 -22.08 23.27
C ALA A 50 6.73 -23.33 22.66
N GLY A 51 7.78 -23.84 23.29
CA GLY A 51 8.42 -25.10 22.88
C GLY A 51 7.51 -26.33 23.06
N ASN A 52 6.58 -26.27 24.00
CA ASN A 52 5.57 -27.31 24.24
C ASN A 52 4.16 -26.74 24.01
N ASN A 53 3.52 -26.20 25.06
CA ASN A 53 2.11 -25.80 25.01
C ASN A 53 1.95 -24.28 25.12
N LEU A 54 1.01 -23.75 24.35
CA LEU A 54 0.54 -22.36 24.48
C LEU A 54 -0.89 -22.38 25.01
N LEU A 55 -1.14 -21.69 26.11
CA LEU A 55 -2.48 -21.44 26.64
C LEU A 55 -2.79 -19.94 26.56
N LEU A 56 -3.91 -19.62 25.92
CA LEU A 56 -4.56 -18.30 25.95
C LEU A 56 -5.92 -18.49 26.61
N ALA A 57 -6.11 -17.95 27.82
CA ALA A 57 -7.37 -18.07 28.55
C ALA A 57 -7.85 -16.69 29.02
N ALA A 58 -9.04 -16.29 28.61
CA ALA A 58 -9.64 -15.01 28.97
C ALA A 58 -11.10 -15.21 29.39
N ASP A 59 -11.54 -14.59 30.49
CA ASP A 59 -12.96 -14.63 30.89
C ASP A 59 -13.85 -13.83 29.90
N ASN A 60 -13.28 -12.92 29.10
CA ASN A 60 -13.97 -12.20 28.04
C ASN A 60 -13.32 -12.46 26.67
N ASN A 61 -12.68 -11.47 26.05
CA ASN A 61 -12.21 -11.55 24.67
C ASN A 61 -10.72 -11.92 24.54
N ILE A 62 -10.40 -12.62 23.46
CA ILE A 62 -9.02 -12.79 22.98
C ILE A 62 -8.89 -12.14 21.61
N THR A 63 -7.99 -11.16 21.48
CA THR A 63 -7.72 -10.45 20.23
C THR A 63 -6.26 -10.59 19.85
N LEU A 64 -6.02 -11.23 18.70
CA LEU A 64 -4.73 -11.38 18.07
C LEU A 64 -4.77 -10.56 16.77
N GLU A 65 -4.04 -9.47 16.70
CA GLU A 65 -4.12 -8.54 15.57
C GLU A 65 -2.74 -8.14 15.02
N ALA A 66 -2.69 -7.75 13.75
CA ALA A 66 -1.50 -7.17 13.15
C ALA A 66 -1.19 -5.80 13.76
N ALA A 67 0.09 -5.44 13.73
CA ALA A 67 0.48 -4.05 13.82
C ALA A 67 0.62 -3.46 12.40
N GLN A 68 0.46 -2.15 12.27
CA GLN A 68 0.53 -1.46 11.00
C GLN A 68 1.77 -0.58 10.94
N ASP A 69 2.50 -0.71 9.83
CA ASP A 69 3.57 0.19 9.45
C ASP A 69 3.07 1.08 8.32
N THR A 70 3.26 2.39 8.44
CA THR A 70 2.83 3.37 7.43
C THR A 70 4.00 4.16 6.89
N PHE A 71 3.94 4.47 5.59
CA PHE A 71 4.84 5.39 4.93
C PHE A 71 4.04 6.34 4.06
N GLU A 72 4.14 7.64 4.35
CA GLU A 72 3.51 8.70 3.59
C GLU A 72 4.59 9.55 2.93
N GLN A 73 4.41 9.88 1.66
CA GLN A 73 5.26 10.80 0.93
C GLN A 73 4.42 11.84 0.20
N HIS A 74 4.67 13.10 0.51
CA HIS A 74 4.10 14.24 -0.20
C HIS A 74 5.23 15.03 -0.86
N SER A 75 5.20 15.13 -2.18
CA SER A 75 6.18 15.87 -2.96
C SER A 75 5.50 16.95 -3.76
N THR A 76 6.09 18.13 -3.74
CA THR A 76 5.70 19.26 -4.59
C THR A 76 6.93 19.79 -5.30
N SER A 77 6.81 19.96 -6.61
CA SER A 77 7.90 20.40 -7.47
C SER A 77 7.51 21.68 -8.18
N LYS A 78 8.39 22.68 -8.16
CA LYS A 78 8.28 23.95 -8.90
C LYS A 78 9.44 24.07 -9.90
N SER A 79 9.57 25.23 -10.50
CA SER A 79 9.92 25.36 -11.91
C SER A 79 10.92 26.44 -12.22
N LYS A 80 11.52 26.38 -13.41
CA LYS A 80 12.63 27.25 -13.82
C LYS A 80 12.40 27.84 -15.19
N SER A 81 13.06 28.95 -15.42
CA SER A 81 13.04 29.64 -16.69
C SER A 81 14.30 30.48 -16.87
N ALA A 82 14.69 30.63 -18.13
CA ALA A 82 15.83 31.40 -18.56
C ALA A 82 15.43 32.19 -19.81
N ALA A 83 15.82 33.46 -19.84
CA ALA A 83 15.53 34.34 -20.97
C ALA A 83 16.81 35.10 -21.34
N VAL A 84 17.01 35.29 -22.64
CA VAL A 84 18.24 35.89 -23.22
C VAL A 84 18.12 37.43 -23.03
N GLY A 85 19.04 38.35 -23.25
CA GLY A 85 20.20 38.40 -24.14
C GLY A 85 19.81 39.02 -25.49
N VAL A 86 20.69 39.81 -26.07
CA VAL A 86 20.48 40.24 -27.46
C VAL A 86 20.58 39.00 -28.34
N ALA A 87 19.72 38.91 -29.33
CA ALA A 87 19.92 38.11 -30.51
C ALA A 87 19.77 39.08 -31.71
N ILE A 88 20.59 38.89 -32.72
CA ILE A 88 20.65 39.67 -33.95
C ILE A 88 20.66 38.62 -35.05
N THR A 89 19.90 38.79 -36.14
CA THR A 89 19.86 37.74 -37.18
C THR A 89 19.42 38.23 -38.54
N TYR A 90 20.37 38.38 -39.45
CA TYR A 90 20.22 38.90 -40.81
C TYR A 90 19.84 37.76 -41.79
N GLY A 91 18.94 37.97 -42.77
CA GLY A 91 18.47 36.92 -43.72
C GLY A 91 18.23 37.39 -45.17
N ALA A 92 17.98 36.47 -46.12
CA ALA A 92 17.84 36.74 -47.57
C ALA A 92 16.68 37.68 -47.93
N ASP A 93 15.72 37.84 -47.03
CA ASP A 93 14.61 38.80 -47.09
C ASP A 93 14.90 40.13 -46.34
N GLY A 94 16.11 40.35 -45.76
CA GLY A 94 16.55 41.64 -45.21
C GLY A 94 17.36 41.64 -43.91
N PHE A 95 17.82 42.83 -43.48
CA PHE A 95 18.44 43.04 -42.17
C PHE A 95 17.48 42.60 -41.11
N ALA A 96 18.01 41.79 -40.22
CA ALA A 96 17.18 41.26 -39.20
C ALA A 96 18.02 41.24 -37.90
N ALA A 97 17.51 41.87 -36.84
CA ALA A 97 18.07 41.83 -35.50
C ALA A 97 16.93 41.40 -34.60
N GLY A 98 17.11 40.38 -33.77
CA GLY A 98 15.97 39.82 -33.07
C GLY A 98 16.38 39.32 -31.71
N VAL A 99 16.07 40.10 -30.71
CA VAL A 99 16.45 39.88 -29.34
C VAL A 99 15.74 38.63 -28.79
N THR A 100 16.51 37.83 -28.06
CA THR A 100 16.11 36.72 -27.21
C THR A 100 15.53 35.41 -27.76
N ALA A 101 16.20 34.36 -27.30
CA ALA A 101 15.63 33.06 -27.00
C ALA A 101 15.13 33.00 -25.54
N SER A 102 14.14 32.16 -25.26
CA SER A 102 13.72 31.88 -23.89
C SER A 102 13.30 30.42 -23.75
N ALA A 103 13.46 29.90 -22.54
CA ALA A 103 13.07 28.55 -22.21
C ALA A 103 12.50 28.52 -20.79
N SER A 104 11.44 27.73 -20.57
CA SER A 104 10.80 27.54 -19.28
C SER A 104 10.20 26.14 -19.16
N GLY A 105 10.12 25.64 -17.93
CA GLY A 105 9.52 24.32 -17.68
C GLY A 105 9.11 24.16 -16.23
N SER A 106 8.00 23.45 -15.99
CA SER A 106 7.36 23.42 -14.68
C SER A 106 6.46 22.24 -14.29
N ARG A 107 6.51 22.04 -12.98
CA ARG A 107 5.49 21.64 -12.01
C ARG A 107 5.10 20.17 -11.93
N GLY A 108 5.08 19.72 -10.67
CA GLY A 108 4.77 18.36 -10.28
C GLY A 108 4.20 18.31 -8.87
N LYS A 109 3.34 17.33 -8.64
CA LYS A 109 2.91 16.90 -7.32
C LYS A 109 2.88 15.38 -7.32
N ALA A 110 3.30 14.78 -6.22
CA ALA A 110 3.20 13.35 -6.02
C ALA A 110 2.84 13.08 -4.56
N ASP A 111 1.80 12.28 -4.37
CA ASP A 111 1.34 11.81 -3.07
C ASP A 111 1.40 10.28 -3.11
N GLY A 112 2.00 9.69 -2.08
CA GLY A 112 2.09 8.25 -1.92
C GLY A 112 1.81 7.86 -0.49
N GLU A 113 1.09 6.75 -0.30
CA GLU A 113 0.77 6.19 0.99
C GLU A 113 0.87 4.67 0.92
N ASP A 114 1.69 4.09 1.78
CA ASP A 114 1.87 2.65 1.94
C ASP A 114 1.45 2.22 3.34
N VAL A 115 0.70 1.13 3.44
CA VAL A 115 0.40 0.43 4.68
C VAL A 115 0.87 -1.00 4.55
N THR A 116 1.72 -1.43 5.47
CA THR A 116 2.16 -2.83 5.57
C THR A 116 1.61 -3.43 6.86
N GLN A 117 0.98 -4.59 6.73
CA GLN A 117 0.43 -5.36 7.84
C GLN A 117 1.51 -6.28 8.38
N ARG A 118 1.78 -6.18 9.68
CA ARG A 118 2.72 -7.04 10.39
C ARG A 118 1.97 -7.93 11.35
N ASN A 119 1.71 -9.16 10.90
CA ASN A 119 0.87 -10.09 11.62
C ASN A 119 1.41 -10.44 13.02
N SER A 120 0.51 -10.87 13.90
CA SER A 120 0.91 -11.56 15.13
C SER A 120 1.13 -13.04 14.84
N HIS A 121 2.23 -13.61 15.34
CA HIS A 121 2.53 -15.03 15.18
C HIS A 121 2.56 -15.72 16.54
N LEU A 122 1.75 -16.75 16.68
CA LEU A 122 1.68 -17.55 17.88
C LEU A 122 1.98 -19.00 17.52
N SER A 123 2.89 -19.63 18.24
CA SER A 123 3.31 -21.00 17.96
C SER A 123 3.48 -21.84 19.22
N ALA A 124 3.07 -23.11 19.14
CA ALA A 124 3.31 -24.13 20.14
C ALA A 124 3.89 -25.38 19.50
N GLY A 125 4.94 -25.96 20.10
CA GLY A 125 5.54 -27.20 19.58
C GLY A 125 4.62 -28.42 19.67
N LYS A 126 3.59 -28.37 20.54
CA LYS A 126 2.61 -29.45 20.74
C LYS A 126 1.20 -28.90 20.63
N THR A 127 0.66 -28.37 21.72
CA THR A 127 -0.75 -27.95 21.78
C THR A 127 -0.88 -26.45 21.97
N ALA A 128 -1.67 -25.80 21.12
CA ALA A 128 -2.21 -24.48 21.39
C ALA A 128 -3.65 -24.62 21.89
N THR A 129 -3.97 -23.97 23.00
CA THR A 129 -5.31 -23.96 23.59
C THR A 129 -5.80 -22.52 23.73
N ILE A 130 -6.95 -22.23 23.14
CA ILE A 130 -7.68 -20.96 23.27
C ILE A 130 -8.93 -21.22 24.11
N ILE A 131 -9.14 -20.42 25.14
CA ILE A 131 -10.36 -20.41 25.95
C ILE A 131 -10.81 -18.95 26.09
N SER A 132 -11.94 -18.59 25.49
CA SER A 132 -12.54 -17.26 25.65
C SER A 132 -13.97 -17.37 26.16
N GLY A 133 -14.31 -16.58 27.18
CA GLY A 133 -15.70 -16.50 27.65
C GLY A 133 -16.63 -15.81 26.64
N ASN A 134 -16.08 -14.91 25.82
CA ASN A 134 -16.77 -14.27 24.69
C ASN A 134 -16.02 -14.55 23.39
N ASP A 135 -15.68 -13.50 22.62
CA ASP A 135 -15.20 -13.64 21.25
C ASP A 135 -13.68 -13.88 21.18
N THR A 136 -13.27 -14.59 20.13
CA THR A 136 -11.87 -14.71 19.73
C THR A 136 -11.69 -14.12 18.33
N THR A 137 -10.71 -13.24 18.16
CA THR A 137 -10.41 -12.59 16.87
C THR A 137 -8.95 -12.80 16.47
N LEU A 138 -8.72 -13.26 15.24
CA LEU A 138 -7.43 -13.35 14.55
C LEU A 138 -7.47 -12.43 13.33
N LYS A 139 -7.02 -11.18 13.48
CA LYS A 139 -7.07 -10.13 12.45
C LYS A 139 -5.67 -9.71 12.00
N GLY A 140 -5.13 -10.36 10.99
CA GLY A 140 -3.69 -10.31 10.72
C GLY A 140 -2.93 -11.11 11.77
N ALA A 141 -3.32 -12.37 12.01
CA ALA A 141 -2.68 -13.23 12.99
C ALA A 141 -2.69 -14.70 12.57
N VAL A 142 -1.60 -15.39 12.90
CA VAL A 142 -1.41 -16.82 12.63
C VAL A 142 -1.14 -17.55 13.94
N LEU A 143 -1.96 -18.57 14.22
CA LEU A 143 -1.73 -19.51 15.30
C LEU A 143 -1.33 -20.88 14.73
N SER A 144 -0.17 -21.40 15.11
CA SER A 144 0.31 -22.71 14.66
C SER A 144 0.69 -23.65 15.81
N ALA A 145 0.25 -24.90 15.73
CA ALA A 145 0.63 -25.94 16.68
C ALA A 145 0.43 -27.33 16.05
N ASP A 146 0.99 -28.39 16.65
CA ASP A 146 0.65 -29.74 16.20
C ASP A 146 -0.84 -30.07 16.43
N THR A 147 -1.37 -29.70 17.59
CA THR A 147 -2.79 -29.78 17.93
C THR A 147 -3.32 -28.40 18.30
N VAL A 148 -4.46 -27.99 17.77
CA VAL A 148 -5.15 -26.76 18.20
C VAL A 148 -6.48 -27.09 18.85
N LEU A 149 -6.67 -26.62 20.08
CA LEU A 149 -7.91 -26.73 20.83
C LEU A 149 -8.49 -25.34 21.06
N ALA A 150 -9.78 -25.17 20.84
CA ALA A 150 -10.46 -23.91 21.18
C ALA A 150 -11.83 -24.18 21.81
N ASP A 151 -12.12 -23.45 22.89
CA ASP A 151 -13.46 -23.32 23.46
C ASP A 151 -13.79 -21.84 23.58
N ILE A 152 -14.63 -21.37 22.66
CA ILE A 152 -14.96 -19.96 22.44
C ILE A 152 -16.44 -19.80 22.75
N GLY A 153 -16.76 -19.01 23.78
CA GLY A 153 -18.14 -18.78 24.22
C GLY A 153 -18.97 -18.00 23.21
N GLY A 154 -18.35 -17.03 22.53
CA GLY A 154 -18.97 -16.19 21.49
C GLY A 154 -18.55 -16.59 20.08
N ASP A 155 -18.14 -15.60 19.30
CA ASP A 155 -17.77 -15.73 17.88
C ASP A 155 -16.26 -15.96 17.69
N LEU A 156 -15.92 -16.67 16.62
CA LEU A 156 -14.55 -16.80 16.11
C LEU A 156 -14.41 -16.02 14.81
N ASN A 157 -13.64 -14.93 14.82
CA ASN A 157 -13.40 -14.09 13.65
C ASN A 157 -11.97 -14.28 13.16
N ILE A 158 -11.77 -14.66 11.89
CA ILE A 158 -10.46 -14.78 11.26
C ILE A 158 -10.44 -13.92 9.99
N GLU A 159 -9.72 -12.79 10.05
CA GLU A 159 -9.65 -11.80 8.98
C GLU A 159 -8.21 -11.60 8.51
N SER A 160 -7.95 -11.94 7.26
CA SER A 160 -6.70 -11.58 6.59
C SER A 160 -6.67 -10.09 6.26
N LEU A 161 -5.50 -9.45 6.37
CA LEU A 161 -5.34 -8.03 6.08
C LEU A 161 -4.53 -7.82 4.80
N GLN A 162 -4.88 -6.76 4.07
CA GLN A 162 -4.18 -6.37 2.86
C GLN A 162 -3.12 -5.32 3.19
N ASP A 163 -1.95 -5.50 2.59
CA ASP A 163 -0.99 -4.41 2.41
C ASP A 163 -1.51 -3.51 1.29
N THR A 164 -1.48 -2.19 1.51
CA THR A 164 -1.95 -1.21 0.53
C THR A 164 -0.82 -0.29 0.10
N SER A 165 -0.81 0.08 -1.17
CA SER A 165 0.08 1.11 -1.70
C SER A 165 -0.71 1.96 -2.68
N THR A 166 -0.80 3.24 -2.41
CA THR A 166 -1.45 4.22 -3.30
C THR A 166 -0.42 5.25 -3.73
N TYR A 167 -0.46 5.63 -5.00
CA TYR A 167 0.42 6.65 -5.54
C TYR A 167 -0.32 7.46 -6.59
N ALA A 168 -0.38 8.76 -6.39
CA ALA A 168 -0.94 9.70 -7.34
C ALA A 168 0.08 10.78 -7.64
N SER A 169 0.46 10.93 -8.91
CA SER A 169 1.30 12.03 -9.36
C SER A 169 0.72 12.74 -10.57
N LYS A 170 0.98 14.04 -10.62
CA LYS A 170 0.55 14.89 -11.72
C LYS A 170 1.64 15.90 -12.02
N ASP A 171 2.11 15.86 -13.26
CA ASP A 171 3.26 16.61 -13.72
C ASP A 171 3.01 17.29 -15.06
N LYS A 172 3.83 18.32 -15.29
CA LYS A 172 4.43 18.77 -16.55
C LYS A 172 4.01 20.15 -17.06
N ALA A 173 5.06 20.80 -17.58
CA ALA A 173 5.10 21.99 -18.42
C ALA A 173 6.52 22.07 -19.03
N VAL A 174 6.63 22.29 -20.35
CA VAL A 174 7.89 22.65 -21.03
C VAL A 174 7.54 23.65 -22.10
N GLY A 175 8.37 24.68 -22.31
CA GLY A 175 8.22 25.66 -23.37
C GLY A 175 9.52 26.35 -23.72
N GLY A 176 9.73 26.56 -25.01
CA GLY A 176 10.90 27.23 -25.56
C GLY A 176 10.51 28.14 -26.71
N SER A 177 11.25 29.22 -26.88
CA SER A 177 11.08 30.16 -27.97
C SER A 177 12.43 30.68 -28.45
N VAL A 178 12.52 30.90 -29.76
CA VAL A 178 13.66 31.45 -30.47
C VAL A 178 13.17 32.57 -31.36
N THR A 179 13.85 33.70 -31.34
CA THR A 179 13.59 34.79 -32.27
C THR A 179 14.90 35.15 -32.91
N PHE A 180 14.88 35.21 -34.23
CA PHE A 180 16.06 35.53 -35.00
C PHE A 180 15.71 36.54 -36.10
N GLY A 181 15.90 37.83 -35.80
CA GLY A 181 15.92 38.92 -36.77
C GLY A 181 14.68 39.85 -36.82
N VAL A 182 14.66 40.84 -37.73
CA VAL A 182 13.46 41.54 -38.25
C VAL A 182 12.74 40.52 -39.15
N GLY A 183 11.98 39.60 -38.55
CA GLY A 183 11.05 38.75 -39.30
C GLY A 183 10.86 37.30 -38.82
N PHE A 184 11.87 36.60 -38.28
CA PHE A 184 11.75 35.16 -37.94
C PHE A 184 11.64 34.89 -36.43
N SER A 185 10.63 34.11 -36.03
CA SER A 185 10.52 33.55 -34.68
C SER A 185 9.88 32.16 -34.70
N ALA A 186 10.27 31.30 -33.77
CA ALA A 186 9.71 29.97 -33.58
C ALA A 186 9.62 29.62 -32.08
N SER A 187 8.57 28.91 -31.67
CA SER A 187 8.42 28.45 -30.29
C SER A 187 7.74 27.10 -30.23
N ALA A 188 8.04 26.32 -29.19
CA ALA A 188 7.42 25.02 -28.94
C ALA A 188 7.33 24.74 -27.45
N SER A 189 6.18 24.24 -27.00
CA SER A 189 5.95 23.82 -25.61
C SER A 189 5.21 22.49 -25.56
N TYR A 190 5.52 21.65 -24.57
CA TYR A 190 4.83 20.38 -24.38
C TYR A 190 4.71 20.03 -22.91
N SER A 191 3.55 19.50 -22.49
CA SER A 191 3.44 18.90 -21.17
C SER A 191 2.15 18.22 -20.78
N SER A 192 2.26 17.00 -20.30
CA SER A 192 1.22 16.42 -19.48
C SER A 192 1.69 15.09 -18.96
N ASN A 193 1.50 14.83 -17.68
CA ASN A 193 1.61 13.51 -17.07
C ASN A 193 0.65 13.44 -15.88
N LYS A 194 0.02 12.29 -15.72
CA LYS A 194 -0.76 11.87 -14.58
C LYS A 194 -0.49 10.39 -14.39
N VAL A 195 -0.17 9.99 -13.19
CA VAL A 195 0.01 8.58 -12.82
C VAL A 195 -0.82 8.34 -11.58
N ASN A 196 -1.64 7.31 -11.62
CA ASN A 196 -2.33 6.77 -10.47
C ASN A 196 -1.94 5.29 -10.36
N GLY A 197 -1.58 4.85 -9.17
CA GLY A 197 -1.35 3.45 -8.85
C GLY A 197 -2.09 3.13 -7.56
N ASP A 198 -2.83 2.04 -7.57
CA ASP A 198 -3.55 1.54 -6.39
C ASP A 198 -3.28 0.04 -6.29
N PHE A 199 -2.81 -0.39 -5.12
CA PHE A 199 -2.48 -1.77 -4.82
C PHE A 199 -3.09 -2.14 -3.47
N ALA A 200 -3.72 -3.32 -3.41
CA ALA A 200 -4.16 -3.94 -2.17
C ALA A 200 -3.99 -5.45 -2.28
N SER A 201 -3.16 -6.07 -1.44
CA SER A 201 -2.93 -7.52 -1.48
C SER A 201 -2.72 -8.12 -0.11
N VAL A 202 -3.35 -9.27 0.14
CA VAL A 202 -3.01 -10.11 1.29
C VAL A 202 -1.67 -10.78 1.02
N LYS A 203 -0.64 -10.46 1.80
CA LYS A 203 0.67 -11.15 1.72
C LYS A 203 0.70 -12.42 2.55
N GLU A 204 0.05 -12.40 3.71
CA GLU A 204 -0.05 -13.55 4.60
C GLU A 204 -1.48 -13.68 5.12
N GLN A 205 -2.02 -14.89 5.03
CA GLN A 205 -3.37 -15.17 5.50
C GLN A 205 -3.40 -15.34 7.01
N SER A 206 -4.40 -14.73 7.64
CA SER A 206 -4.72 -15.02 9.03
C SER A 206 -5.34 -16.40 9.17
N GLY A 207 -5.06 -17.08 10.27
CA GLY A 207 -5.59 -18.41 10.41
C GLY A 207 -5.04 -19.24 11.55
N ILE A 208 -5.62 -20.43 11.63
CA ILE A 208 -5.23 -21.52 12.52
C ILE A 208 -4.61 -22.62 11.66
N GLN A 209 -3.37 -22.98 11.97
CA GLN A 209 -2.58 -23.97 11.24
C GLN A 209 -2.19 -25.11 12.20
N ALA A 210 -2.98 -26.18 12.16
CA ALA A 210 -2.73 -27.40 12.93
C ALA A 210 -1.76 -28.36 12.20
N GLY A 211 -1.06 -29.18 12.97
CA GLY A 211 -0.20 -30.26 12.49
C GLY A 211 -0.98 -31.56 12.29
N ASP A 212 -0.33 -32.66 12.64
CA ASP A 212 -0.88 -34.02 12.51
C ASP A 212 -1.89 -34.34 13.62
N GLY A 213 -1.80 -33.63 14.75
CA GLY A 213 -2.80 -33.67 15.82
C GLY A 213 -4.13 -33.02 15.47
N GLY A 214 -4.21 -32.25 14.38
CA GLY A 214 -5.44 -31.63 13.89
C GLY A 214 -5.97 -30.51 14.78
N PHE A 215 -7.20 -30.07 14.49
CA PHE A 215 -7.87 -29.04 15.27
C PHE A 215 -9.19 -29.54 15.86
N ASN A 216 -9.51 -29.12 17.07
CA ASN A 216 -10.83 -29.29 17.67
C ASN A 216 -11.30 -27.95 18.23
N LEU A 217 -12.17 -27.29 17.48
CA LEU A 217 -12.66 -25.95 17.76
C LEU A 217 -14.14 -26.01 18.11
N ARG A 218 -14.50 -25.53 19.29
CA ARG A 218 -15.87 -25.30 19.72
C ARG A 218 -16.10 -23.79 19.80
N VAL A 219 -17.08 -23.31 19.06
CA VAL A 219 -17.50 -21.91 18.96
C VAL A 219 -18.98 -21.86 19.30
N GLY A 220 -19.36 -21.06 20.28
CA GLY A 220 -20.74 -20.90 20.72
C GLY A 220 -21.60 -20.17 19.69
N GLY A 221 -21.03 -19.16 19.04
CA GLY A 221 -21.67 -18.31 18.03
C GLY A 221 -21.26 -18.64 16.59
N ASN A 222 -20.94 -17.60 15.83
CA ASN A 222 -20.53 -17.69 14.43
C ASN A 222 -19.01 -17.87 14.31
N THR A 223 -18.59 -18.65 13.31
CA THR A 223 -17.23 -18.62 12.79
C THR A 223 -17.23 -17.79 11.52
N ASP A 224 -16.55 -16.65 11.50
CA ASP A 224 -16.39 -15.79 10.31
C ASP A 224 -14.97 -15.91 9.74
N LEU A 225 -14.88 -16.29 8.48
CA LEU A 225 -13.62 -16.43 7.75
C LEU A 225 -13.58 -15.43 6.60
N LYS A 226 -12.85 -14.32 6.78
CA LYS A 226 -12.66 -13.29 5.76
C LYS A 226 -11.25 -13.36 5.18
N GLY A 227 -11.11 -14.10 4.09
CA GLY A 227 -9.81 -14.50 3.54
C GLY A 227 -8.95 -15.31 4.53
N GLY A 228 -9.55 -15.76 5.65
CA GLY A 228 -8.91 -16.48 6.74
C GLY A 228 -9.01 -18.00 6.55
N VAL A 229 -8.08 -18.73 7.18
CA VAL A 229 -7.95 -20.18 6.98
C VAL A 229 -7.92 -20.93 8.31
N ILE A 230 -8.62 -22.06 8.37
CA ILE A 230 -8.43 -23.09 9.41
C ILE A 230 -8.01 -24.35 8.68
N ALA A 231 -6.77 -24.79 8.89
CA ALA A 231 -6.19 -25.91 8.17
C ALA A 231 -5.41 -26.84 9.11
N SER A 232 -5.23 -28.07 8.65
CA SER A 232 -4.35 -29.07 9.26
C SER A 232 -3.48 -29.74 8.20
N THR A 233 -2.62 -30.67 8.60
CA THR A 233 -1.93 -31.56 7.66
C THR A 233 -2.88 -32.59 7.06
N GLN A 234 -2.43 -33.22 5.98
CA GLN A 234 -3.12 -34.34 5.34
C GLN A 234 -3.25 -35.55 6.28
N ALA A 235 -2.28 -35.77 7.18
CA ALA A 235 -2.31 -36.87 8.15
C ALA A 235 -3.48 -36.69 9.13
N ALA A 236 -3.68 -35.47 9.65
CA ALA A 236 -4.82 -35.14 10.51
C ALA A 236 -6.16 -35.37 9.80
N VAL A 237 -6.26 -35.04 8.51
CA VAL A 237 -7.46 -35.30 7.69
C VAL A 237 -7.74 -36.80 7.60
N TYR A 238 -6.73 -37.63 7.30
CA TYR A 238 -6.90 -39.08 7.22
C TYR A 238 -7.22 -39.73 8.57
N ALA A 239 -6.68 -39.18 9.65
CA ALA A 239 -6.96 -39.62 11.01
C ALA A 239 -8.34 -39.15 11.53
N GLY A 240 -9.04 -38.26 10.81
CA GLY A 240 -10.28 -37.67 11.28
C GLY A 240 -10.10 -36.78 12.52
N ALA A 241 -8.91 -36.19 12.69
CA ALA A 241 -8.53 -35.40 13.87
C ALA A 241 -9.10 -33.97 13.85
N ASN A 242 -9.78 -33.57 12.77
CA ASN A 242 -10.31 -32.23 12.59
C ASN A 242 -11.79 -32.15 12.96
N ARG A 243 -12.14 -31.21 13.83
CA ARG A 243 -13.51 -30.91 14.23
C ARG A 243 -13.68 -29.40 14.40
N LEU A 244 -14.66 -28.85 13.68
CA LEU A 244 -15.19 -27.51 13.93
C LEU A 244 -16.66 -27.65 14.32
N GLN A 245 -16.99 -27.26 15.54
CA GLN A 245 -18.35 -27.12 16.02
C GLN A 245 -18.63 -25.64 16.22
N THR A 246 -19.53 -25.08 15.42
CA THR A 246 -19.90 -23.66 15.43
C THR A 246 -21.43 -23.54 15.28
N GLY A 247 -22.02 -22.45 15.76
CA GLY A 247 -23.44 -22.16 15.56
C GLY A 247 -23.73 -21.87 14.08
N THR A 248 -23.01 -20.91 13.51
CA THR A 248 -23.03 -20.61 12.07
C THR A 248 -21.60 -20.50 11.52
N LEU A 249 -21.47 -20.57 10.19
CA LEU A 249 -20.21 -20.40 9.47
C LEU A 249 -20.42 -19.42 8.32
N THR A 250 -19.66 -18.34 8.31
CA THR A 250 -19.64 -17.33 7.26
C THR A 250 -18.25 -17.31 6.63
N VAL A 251 -18.19 -17.26 5.30
CA VAL A 251 -16.93 -17.24 4.54
C VAL A 251 -17.02 -16.15 3.48
N SER A 252 -16.00 -15.31 3.41
CA SER A 252 -15.86 -14.28 2.38
C SER A 252 -14.43 -14.20 1.87
N ASP A 253 -14.29 -13.97 0.57
CA ASP A 253 -12.98 -13.85 -0.07
C ASP A 253 -12.46 -12.41 -0.03
N ILE A 254 -11.14 -12.27 0.00
CA ILE A 254 -10.47 -10.98 -0.20
C ILE A 254 -9.88 -10.95 -1.60
N THR A 255 -10.31 -9.96 -2.40
CA THR A 255 -9.80 -9.77 -3.76
C THR A 255 -8.56 -8.90 -3.74
N ASN A 256 -7.44 -9.44 -4.22
CA ASN A 256 -6.22 -8.66 -4.41
C ASN A 256 -6.35 -7.80 -5.68
N THR A 257 -5.99 -6.53 -5.56
CA THR A 257 -6.07 -5.56 -6.64
C THR A 257 -4.71 -4.93 -6.89
N SER A 258 -4.41 -4.70 -8.16
CA SER A 258 -3.24 -3.96 -8.61
C SER A 258 -3.66 -3.23 -9.87
N SER A 259 -3.83 -1.91 -9.77
CA SER A 259 -4.23 -1.06 -10.89
C SER A 259 -3.21 0.05 -11.05
N TYR A 260 -2.84 0.32 -12.30
CA TYR A 260 -1.89 1.36 -12.66
C TYR A 260 -2.41 2.06 -13.90
N GLU A 261 -2.68 3.35 -13.77
CA GLU A 261 -3.16 4.21 -14.85
C GLU A 261 -2.16 5.36 -15.04
N ALA A 262 -1.51 5.38 -16.21
CA ALA A 262 -0.67 6.49 -16.62
C ALA A 262 -1.27 7.17 -17.85
N LYS A 263 -1.55 8.47 -17.73
CA LYS A 263 -1.99 9.35 -18.81
C LYS A 263 -0.97 10.46 -19.02
N GLY A 264 -0.64 10.77 -20.25
CA GLY A 264 0.08 12.00 -20.55
C GLY A 264 -0.15 12.36 -22.00
N ILE A 265 -0.38 13.65 -22.33
CA ILE A 265 0.13 14.35 -23.53
C ILE A 265 -0.31 15.82 -23.61
N SER A 266 0.59 16.73 -24.04
CA SER A 266 0.18 17.97 -24.75
C SER A 266 1.33 18.60 -25.54
N LEU A 267 1.22 18.80 -26.86
CA LEU A 267 2.24 19.44 -27.74
C LEU A 267 1.79 20.82 -28.22
N SER A 268 2.74 21.73 -28.47
CA SER A 268 2.51 23.00 -29.17
C SER A 268 3.78 23.49 -29.88
N GLY A 269 3.60 24.16 -31.03
CA GLY A 269 4.65 24.73 -31.88
C GLY A 269 4.12 25.90 -32.72
N GLY A 270 4.93 26.91 -33.06
CA GLY A 270 4.53 28.05 -33.90
C GLY A 270 5.72 28.76 -34.54
N TYR A 271 5.52 29.38 -35.71
CA TYR A 271 6.55 30.09 -36.49
C TYR A 271 6.00 31.35 -37.20
N ALA A 272 6.82 32.36 -37.49
CA ALA A 272 6.47 33.56 -38.27
C ALA A 272 7.65 34.03 -39.16
N ALA A 273 7.37 34.57 -40.34
CA ALA A 273 8.32 35.13 -41.32
C ALA A 273 7.68 36.31 -42.09
N GLY A 274 8.45 37.33 -42.52
CA GLY A 274 7.93 38.52 -43.22
C GLY A 274 8.33 38.62 -44.70
N GLY A 275 7.38 38.37 -45.62
CA GLY A 275 7.36 38.67 -47.08
C GLY A 275 8.38 37.90 -47.95
N SER A 276 8.09 37.33 -49.13
CA SER A 276 6.94 37.37 -50.04
C SER A 276 6.79 36.06 -50.83
N ASP A 277 5.53 35.69 -51.06
CA ASP A 277 5.00 34.77 -52.08
C ASP A 277 5.13 33.25 -51.88
N GLY A 278 4.02 32.57 -52.18
CA GLY A 278 3.96 31.11 -52.31
C GLY A 278 3.19 30.39 -51.21
N LYS A 279 1.91 30.12 -51.50
CA LYS A 279 1.08 28.97 -51.07
C LYS A 279 1.82 27.88 -50.27
N GLU A 280 1.22 27.34 -49.21
CA GLU A 280 0.28 26.21 -49.28
C GLU A 280 0.01 25.61 -47.87
N ASP A 281 -1.25 25.24 -47.68
CA ASP A 281 -1.79 24.08 -46.96
C ASP A 281 -1.20 23.64 -45.62
N SER A 282 -1.95 23.96 -44.57
CA SER A 282 -1.99 23.18 -43.33
C SER A 282 -3.09 22.11 -43.46
N ASN A 283 -2.78 20.95 -44.04
CA ASN A 283 -3.65 19.78 -43.95
C ASN A 283 -3.31 19.03 -42.66
N ALA A 284 -4.19 19.13 -41.66
CA ALA A 284 -4.10 18.43 -40.39
C ALA A 284 -4.73 17.05 -40.53
N GLN A 285 -4.01 15.96 -40.24
CA GLN A 285 -4.65 14.66 -39.96
C GLN A 285 -3.88 13.79 -38.95
N PHE A 286 -4.62 13.54 -37.85
CA PHE A 286 -4.77 12.39 -36.94
C PHE A 286 -3.56 11.70 -36.30
#